data_AF-A0A7S3BTA4-F1
#
_entry.id   AF-A0A7S3BTA4-F1
#
_cell.length_a   1.000
_cell.length_b   1.000
_cell.length_c   1.000
_cell.angle_alpha   90.00
_cell.angle_beta   90.00
_cell.angle_gamma   90.00
#
_symmetry.space_group_name_H-M   'P 1'
#
loop_
_entity.id
_entity.type
_entity.pdbx_description
1 polymer ?
#
loop_
_entity_poly.entity_id
_entity_poly.type
_entity_poly.pdbx_seq_one_letter_code
_entity_poly.pdbx_strand_id
1 'polypeptide(L)'
;TPAPGLPPRSPTLADTLNARFRRSPYTAMWRDDGLLPDAGLLIHVFDGWEDGEKSYLPTSNGPGAVGMSCSMIFAEQLTAGNTLTRALFNGGATGIILRPGVTKLSCGKPDDTGGECKDRVCPWRSKVEIPFNEGEDKFCNWPPKTFGVELQRLTEWQAASQRLMYNEIIVDSPHWRAHMPDIIEGIYGNRQAHEEFLRAYASHGVSTQTHPFLSFDPSNWKSPFSIA
;
A
#
# COMPACT_ATOMS: atom_id res chain seq x y z
N THR A 1 -30.66 -25.84 31.15
CA THR A 1 -30.65 -24.91 30.01
C THR A 1 -29.20 -24.59 29.68
N PRO A 2 -28.70 -24.83 28.46
CA PRO A 2 -27.33 -24.45 28.11
C PRO A 2 -27.20 -22.93 28.19
N ALA A 3 -26.03 -22.45 28.63
CA ALA A 3 -25.75 -21.02 28.70
C ALA A 3 -25.80 -20.40 27.30
N PRO A 4 -26.33 -19.16 27.15
CA PRO A 4 -26.27 -18.44 25.88
C PRO A 4 -24.82 -18.33 25.41
N GLY A 5 -24.56 -18.62 24.14
CA GLY A 5 -23.24 -18.43 23.55
C GLY A 5 -22.81 -16.96 23.64
N LEU A 6 -21.52 -16.71 23.90
CA LEU A 6 -20.97 -15.36 23.88
C LEU A 6 -21.15 -14.73 22.50
N PRO A 7 -21.46 -13.43 22.42
CA PRO A 7 -21.57 -12.74 21.14
C PRO A 7 -20.22 -12.76 20.41
N PRO A 8 -20.22 -12.75 19.06
CA PRO A 8 -18.99 -12.65 18.28
C PRO A 8 -18.22 -11.39 18.67
N ARG A 9 -16.91 -11.53 18.86
CA ARG A 9 -16.03 -10.38 19.08
C ARG A 9 -16.01 -9.51 17.82
N SER A 10 -16.16 -8.20 17.98
CA SER A 10 -15.97 -7.25 16.87
C SER A 10 -14.54 -7.35 16.31
N PRO A 11 -14.37 -7.31 14.98
CA PRO A 11 -13.05 -7.37 14.36
C PRO A 11 -12.20 -6.17 14.78
N THR A 12 -10.92 -6.41 15.05
CA THR A 12 -9.94 -5.35 15.27
C THR A 12 -9.49 -4.74 13.93
N LEU A 13 -8.75 -3.62 13.99
CA LEU A 13 -8.10 -3.07 12.80
C LEU A 13 -7.14 -4.10 12.16
N ALA A 14 -6.32 -4.78 12.96
CA ALA A 14 -5.41 -5.82 12.46
C ALA A 14 -6.17 -6.97 11.78
N ASP A 15 -7.33 -7.40 12.31
CA ASP A 15 -8.16 -8.41 11.66
C ASP A 15 -8.66 -7.94 10.28
N THR A 16 -9.07 -6.67 10.20
CA THR A 16 -9.54 -6.03 8.96
C THR A 16 -8.43 -5.95 7.91
N LEU A 17 -7.24 -5.48 8.32
CA LEU A 17 -6.07 -5.37 7.45
C LEU A 17 -5.61 -6.74 6.94
N ASN A 18 -5.53 -7.75 7.83
CA ASN A 18 -5.17 -9.11 7.45
C ASN A 18 -6.21 -9.76 6.52
N ALA A 19 -7.50 -9.46 6.72
CA ALA A 19 -8.55 -9.89 5.79
C ALA A 19 -8.42 -9.22 4.43
N ARG A 20 -8.08 -7.92 4.38
CA ARG A 20 -7.86 -7.19 3.12
C ARG A 20 -6.61 -7.63 2.37
N PHE A 21 -5.53 -7.89 3.10
CA PHE A 21 -4.29 -8.46 2.56
C PHE A 21 -4.51 -9.78 1.81
N ARG A 22 -5.50 -10.59 2.20
CA ARG A 22 -5.89 -11.83 1.50
C ARG A 22 -6.73 -11.63 0.25
N ARG A 23 -7.22 -10.42 -0.01
CA ARG A 23 -7.98 -10.09 -1.23
C ARG A 23 -7.01 -9.64 -2.33
N SER A 24 -6.98 -10.38 -3.42
CA SER A 24 -6.17 -10.04 -4.58
C SER A 24 -6.70 -8.80 -5.30
N PRO A 25 -5.86 -7.80 -5.61
CA PRO A 25 -6.31 -6.58 -6.29
C PRO A 25 -6.53 -6.75 -7.79
N TYR A 26 -6.23 -7.92 -8.38
CA TYR A 26 -6.31 -8.14 -9.83
C TYR A 26 -7.73 -8.00 -10.39
N THR A 27 -8.70 -8.54 -9.67
CA THR A 27 -10.12 -8.56 -10.07
C THR A 27 -10.91 -7.40 -9.47
N ALA A 28 -10.27 -6.55 -8.68
CA ALA A 28 -10.89 -5.36 -8.12
C ALA A 28 -11.20 -4.36 -9.23
N MET A 29 -12.33 -3.66 -9.10
CA MET A 29 -12.69 -2.58 -10.01
C MET A 29 -11.84 -1.35 -9.70
N TRP A 30 -10.70 -1.25 -10.39
CA TRP A 30 -9.89 -0.04 -10.36
C TRP A 30 -10.60 1.09 -11.09
N ARG A 31 -10.76 2.21 -10.39
CA ARG A 31 -11.49 3.36 -10.91
C ARG A 31 -10.56 4.26 -11.71
N ASP A 32 -11.12 4.88 -12.73
CA ASP A 32 -10.39 5.84 -13.59
C ASP A 32 -9.93 7.08 -12.81
N ASP A 33 -10.57 7.39 -11.67
CA ASP A 33 -10.24 8.52 -10.78
C ASP A 33 -9.10 8.23 -9.79
N GLY A 34 -8.49 7.04 -9.86
CA GLY A 34 -7.37 6.70 -9.00
C GLY A 34 -7.74 6.17 -7.63
N LEU A 35 -9.02 6.08 -7.25
CA LEU A 35 -9.38 5.64 -5.91
C LEU A 35 -8.92 4.20 -5.64
N LEU A 36 -8.18 4.02 -4.53
CA LEU A 36 -7.66 2.74 -4.07
C LEU A 36 -8.82 1.78 -3.76
N PRO A 37 -8.87 0.58 -4.39
CA PRO A 37 -9.89 -0.41 -4.08
C PRO A 37 -9.66 -1.06 -2.72
N ASP A 38 -10.70 -1.67 -2.18
CA ASP A 38 -10.66 -2.43 -0.94
C ASP A 38 -10.05 -3.85 -1.12
N ALA A 39 -8.85 -3.91 -1.69
CA ALA A 39 -8.11 -5.16 -1.93
C ALA A 39 -6.59 -4.91 -1.86
N GLY A 40 -5.87 -5.84 -1.24
CA GLY A 40 -4.46 -5.64 -0.89
C GLY A 40 -4.24 -4.49 0.11
N LEU A 41 -2.98 -4.24 0.45
CA LEU A 41 -2.58 -3.16 1.33
C LEU A 41 -1.62 -2.24 0.59
N LEU A 42 -2.03 -0.99 0.40
CA LEU A 42 -1.14 0.05 -0.08
C LEU A 42 -0.34 0.61 1.10
N ILE A 43 0.98 0.49 1.01
CA ILE A 43 1.90 0.81 2.10
C ILE A 43 2.93 1.80 1.60
N HIS A 44 3.20 2.81 2.42
CA HIS A 44 4.36 3.68 2.27
C HIS A 44 5.31 3.40 3.44
N VAL A 45 6.58 3.18 3.12
CA VAL A 45 7.66 2.96 4.09
C VAL A 45 8.33 4.30 4.33
N PHE A 46 8.59 4.62 5.59
CA PHE A 46 9.34 5.81 5.96
C PHE A 46 10.79 5.69 5.48
N ASP A 47 11.17 6.49 4.49
CA ASP A 47 12.44 6.43 3.79
C ASP A 47 13.11 7.80 3.59
N GLY A 48 12.53 8.85 4.17
CA GLY A 48 13.08 10.21 4.18
C GLY A 48 12.46 11.13 3.13
N TRP A 49 11.47 10.66 2.36
CA TRP A 49 10.68 11.49 1.46
C TRP A 49 9.51 12.21 2.16
N GLU A 50 9.33 11.94 3.45
CA GLU A 50 8.28 12.52 4.27
C GLU A 50 8.63 13.94 4.73
N ASP A 51 7.66 14.63 5.30
CA ASP A 51 7.89 15.89 5.97
C ASP A 51 8.79 15.66 7.20
N GLY A 52 9.88 16.42 7.30
CA GLY A 52 10.88 16.24 8.35
C GLY A 52 10.37 16.45 9.78
N GLU A 53 9.31 17.23 9.97
CA GLU A 53 8.65 17.42 11.27
C GLU A 53 7.46 16.48 11.46
N LYS A 54 6.87 15.99 10.37
CA LYS A 54 5.67 15.15 10.37
C LYS A 54 5.87 13.97 9.44
N SER A 55 6.62 12.98 9.91
CA SER A 55 6.95 11.76 9.15
C SER A 55 5.76 10.98 8.59
N TYR A 56 4.53 11.20 9.06
CA TYR A 56 3.32 10.60 8.50
C TYR A 56 2.71 11.40 7.32
N LEU A 57 3.35 12.48 6.88
CA LEU A 57 2.93 13.31 5.74
C LEU A 57 3.97 13.27 4.63
N PRO A 58 3.55 13.37 3.36
CA PRO A 58 4.46 13.72 2.28
C PRO A 58 5.09 15.10 2.54
N THR A 59 6.36 15.27 2.17
CA THR A 59 6.99 16.59 2.13
C THR A 59 6.19 17.59 1.29
N SER A 60 6.33 18.88 1.57
CA SER A 60 5.75 19.95 0.75
C SER A 60 6.71 20.48 -0.33
N ASN A 61 7.94 19.97 -0.39
CA ASN A 61 8.99 20.41 -1.30
C ASN A 61 9.61 19.24 -2.08
N GLY A 62 10.12 19.50 -3.28
CA GLY A 62 10.77 18.47 -4.11
C GLY A 62 9.78 17.44 -4.70
N PRO A 63 10.27 16.31 -5.21
CA PRO A 63 9.42 15.29 -5.86
C PRO A 63 8.29 14.75 -4.97
N GLY A 64 8.57 14.51 -3.67
CA GLY A 64 7.56 14.08 -2.68
C GLY A 64 6.43 15.09 -2.43
N ALA A 65 6.57 16.33 -2.91
CA ALA A 65 5.49 17.31 -2.90
C ALA A 65 4.37 16.97 -3.89
N VAL A 66 4.68 16.24 -4.96
CA VAL A 66 3.78 15.91 -6.05
C VAL A 66 3.28 14.47 -5.95
N GLY A 67 4.20 13.52 -5.74
CA GLY A 67 3.89 12.10 -5.65
C GLY A 67 4.68 11.39 -4.56
N MET A 68 4.03 10.46 -3.86
CA MET A 68 4.70 9.59 -2.89
C MET A 68 4.71 8.14 -3.35
N SER A 69 5.89 7.54 -3.27
CA SER A 69 6.10 6.14 -3.60
C SER A 69 5.54 5.22 -2.51
N CYS A 70 4.70 4.29 -2.95
CA CYS A 70 4.08 3.25 -2.17
C CYS A 70 4.28 1.90 -2.84
N SER A 71 3.96 0.83 -2.12
CA SER A 71 3.88 -0.54 -2.64
C SER A 71 2.55 -1.16 -2.28
N MET A 72 1.98 -1.92 -3.21
CA MET A 72 0.84 -2.79 -2.89
C MET A 72 1.36 -4.13 -2.42
N ILE A 73 0.91 -4.61 -1.26
CA ILE A 73 1.19 -5.97 -0.79
C ILE A 73 -0.09 -6.79 -0.61
N PHE A 74 -0.04 -8.07 -0.95
CA PHE A 74 -1.16 -8.99 -0.83
C PHE A 74 -0.67 -10.45 -0.81
N ALA A 75 -1.49 -11.34 -0.27
CA ALA A 75 -1.09 -12.72 0.04
C ALA A 75 -0.60 -13.53 -1.17
N GLU A 76 -1.19 -13.31 -2.35
CA GLU A 76 -0.82 -14.02 -3.59
C GLU A 76 0.51 -13.54 -4.20
N GLN A 77 1.05 -12.41 -3.76
CA GLN A 77 2.29 -11.84 -4.28
C GLN A 77 3.55 -12.57 -3.75
N LEU A 78 3.50 -13.89 -3.56
CA LEU A 78 4.65 -14.67 -3.14
C LEU A 78 5.45 -15.15 -4.36
N THR A 79 6.70 -14.70 -4.49
CA THR A 79 7.66 -15.33 -5.41
C THR A 79 8.28 -16.56 -4.76
N ALA A 80 8.73 -17.50 -5.60
CA ALA A 80 9.45 -18.68 -5.15
C ALA A 80 10.65 -18.29 -4.27
N GLY A 81 10.56 -18.55 -2.96
CA GLY A 81 11.63 -18.29 -2.00
C GLY A 81 11.43 -17.12 -1.02
N ASN A 82 10.22 -16.54 -0.89
CA ASN A 82 9.94 -15.42 0.03
C ASN A 82 10.86 -14.19 -0.17
N THR A 83 11.41 -14.01 -1.38
CA THR A 83 12.38 -12.93 -1.65
C THR A 83 11.70 -11.56 -1.75
N LEU A 84 10.39 -11.53 -2.09
CA LEU A 84 9.56 -10.32 -2.21
C LEU A 84 9.52 -9.48 -0.94
N THR A 85 9.42 -10.11 0.22
CA THR A 85 9.40 -9.39 1.50
C THR A 85 10.72 -8.71 1.82
N ARG A 86 11.86 -9.32 1.48
CA ARG A 86 13.18 -8.75 1.79
C ARG A 86 13.56 -7.54 0.95
N ALA A 87 13.15 -7.49 -0.32
CA ALA A 87 13.53 -6.40 -1.23
C ALA A 87 12.69 -5.13 -1.03
N LEU A 88 11.43 -5.29 -0.62
CA LEU A 88 10.49 -4.18 -0.41
C LEU A 88 10.48 -3.68 1.03
N PHE A 89 10.74 -4.57 1.99
CA PHE A 89 10.67 -4.28 3.42
C PHE A 89 11.84 -4.94 4.14
N ASN A 90 12.87 -4.16 4.46
CA ASN A 90 13.86 -4.62 5.44
C ASN A 90 13.12 -4.91 6.76
N GLY A 91 13.56 -5.89 7.57
CA GLY A 91 12.88 -6.33 8.80
C GLY A 91 12.73 -5.27 9.92
N GLY A 92 13.10 -4.01 9.66
CA GLY A 92 12.83 -2.84 10.48
C GLY A 92 12.09 -1.74 9.73
N ALA A 93 11.48 -2.05 8.58
CA ALA A 93 10.68 -1.09 7.83
C ALA A 93 9.53 -0.61 8.70
N THR A 94 9.40 0.71 8.78
CA THR A 94 8.33 1.41 9.49
C THR A 94 7.56 2.23 8.48
N GLY A 95 6.29 2.53 8.73
CA GLY A 95 5.52 3.23 7.73
C GLY A 95 4.05 3.34 8.06
N ILE A 96 3.26 3.57 7.02
CA ILE A 96 1.82 3.73 7.10
C ILE A 96 1.10 2.83 6.11
N ILE A 97 -0.16 2.55 6.44
CA ILE A 97 -1.11 1.87 5.57
C ILE A 97 -2.14 2.90 5.13
N LEU A 98 -2.31 3.03 3.82
CA LEU A 98 -3.23 3.99 3.22
C LEU A 98 -4.64 3.40 3.09
N ARG A 99 -5.65 4.25 3.32
CA ARG A 99 -7.06 3.84 3.41
C ARG A 99 -7.71 3.70 2.03
N PRO A 100 -8.35 2.57 1.71
CA PRO A 100 -9.19 2.42 0.53
C PRO A 100 -10.33 3.45 0.47
N GLY A 101 -10.78 3.78 -0.74
CA GLY A 101 -11.89 4.73 -0.95
C GLY A 101 -11.60 6.19 -0.64
N VAL A 102 -10.46 6.50 -0.01
CA VAL A 102 -9.97 7.87 0.23
C VAL A 102 -8.71 8.15 -0.59
N THR A 103 -7.78 7.20 -0.60
CA THR A 103 -6.47 7.36 -1.25
C THR A 103 -6.60 7.36 -2.77
N LYS A 104 -5.87 8.28 -3.44
CA LYS A 104 -5.80 8.37 -4.90
C LYS A 104 -4.41 8.02 -5.43
N LEU A 105 -4.38 7.09 -6.36
CA LEU A 105 -3.22 6.72 -7.14
C LEU A 105 -3.14 7.60 -8.38
N SER A 106 -1.94 8.11 -8.65
CA SER A 106 -1.61 8.81 -9.89
C SER A 106 -1.23 7.81 -10.98
N CYS A 107 -0.37 6.83 -10.66
CA CYS A 107 0.04 5.75 -11.56
C CYS A 107 0.73 4.62 -10.78
N GLY A 108 1.05 3.52 -11.46
CA GLY A 108 1.98 2.50 -10.98
C GLY A 108 3.07 2.14 -11.99
N LYS A 109 4.07 1.39 -11.56
CA LYS A 109 5.21 0.97 -12.39
C LYS A 109 5.92 -0.26 -11.80
N PRO A 110 6.62 -1.08 -12.61
CA PRO A 110 7.44 -2.19 -12.10
C PRO A 110 8.89 -1.76 -11.74
N ASP A 111 9.16 -0.47 -11.47
CA ASP A 111 10.49 0.01 -11.10
C ASP A 111 10.39 1.27 -10.25
N ASP A 112 11.50 1.66 -9.60
CA ASP A 112 11.61 2.91 -8.85
C ASP A 112 11.71 4.13 -9.78
N THR A 113 10.82 5.10 -9.59
CA THR A 113 10.76 6.37 -10.32
C THR A 113 11.13 7.58 -9.50
N GLY A 114 11.39 7.42 -8.20
CA GLY A 114 11.60 8.56 -7.30
C GLY A 114 10.34 9.41 -7.11
N GLY A 115 9.15 8.80 -7.14
CA GLY A 115 7.90 9.49 -6.82
C GLY A 115 7.13 10.08 -8.01
N GLU A 116 7.47 9.71 -9.26
CA GLU A 116 6.98 10.44 -10.44
C GLU A 116 6.31 9.56 -11.51
N CYS A 117 5.14 10.01 -11.96
CA CYS A 117 4.50 9.50 -13.16
C CYS A 117 5.12 10.13 -14.42
N LYS A 118 6.10 9.45 -15.03
CA LYS A 118 6.69 9.81 -16.33
C LYS A 118 5.66 9.91 -17.48
N ASP A 119 6.05 10.54 -18.60
CA ASP A 119 5.15 10.79 -19.73
C ASP A 119 4.67 9.54 -20.48
N ARG A 120 5.45 8.45 -20.44
CA ARG A 120 5.14 7.24 -21.18
C ARG A 120 4.09 6.41 -20.45
N VAL A 121 2.85 6.39 -20.95
CA VAL A 121 1.76 5.56 -20.45
C VAL A 121 1.78 4.18 -21.14
N CYS A 122 1.52 3.11 -20.39
CA CYS A 122 1.42 1.76 -20.96
C CYS A 122 0.17 1.64 -21.85
N PRO A 123 0.20 0.81 -22.92
CA PRO A 123 -0.99 0.51 -23.70
C PRO A 123 -2.12 0.02 -22.80
N TRP A 124 -3.34 0.46 -23.09
CA TRP A 124 -4.50 0.04 -22.32
C TRP A 124 -4.75 -1.47 -22.51
N ARG A 125 -4.99 -2.17 -21.41
CA ARG A 125 -5.29 -3.61 -21.37
C ARG A 125 -6.43 -3.87 -20.37
N SER A 126 -7.44 -4.62 -20.79
CA SER A 126 -8.56 -5.04 -19.91
C SER A 126 -8.41 -6.44 -19.33
N LYS A 127 -7.43 -7.21 -19.80
CA LYS A 127 -7.20 -8.61 -19.39
C LYS A 127 -5.73 -9.00 -19.60
N VAL A 128 -5.32 -10.02 -18.86
CA VAL A 128 -3.98 -10.62 -18.93
C VAL A 128 -3.93 -11.60 -20.09
N GLU A 129 -3.70 -11.09 -21.30
CA GLU A 129 -3.50 -11.94 -22.50
C GLU A 129 -2.06 -11.90 -23.00
N ILE A 130 -1.37 -10.80 -22.72
CA ILE A 130 0.00 -10.56 -23.13
C ILE A 130 0.86 -10.65 -21.86
N PRO A 131 1.81 -11.59 -21.76
CA PRO A 131 2.73 -11.65 -20.62
C PRO A 131 3.48 -10.34 -20.43
N PHE A 132 3.94 -10.06 -19.21
CA PHE A 132 4.79 -8.91 -18.95
C PHE A 132 6.11 -9.02 -19.73
N ASN A 133 6.52 -7.92 -20.38
CA ASN A 133 7.78 -7.78 -21.09
C ASN A 133 8.64 -6.73 -20.38
N GLU A 134 9.68 -7.18 -19.68
CA GLU A 134 10.60 -6.28 -18.96
C GLU A 134 11.23 -5.20 -19.86
N GLY A 135 11.50 -5.49 -21.13
CA GLY A 135 12.10 -4.52 -22.05
C GLY A 135 11.16 -3.38 -22.46
N GLU A 136 9.84 -3.59 -22.41
CA GLU A 136 8.84 -2.59 -22.85
C GLU A 136 8.03 -2.04 -21.69
N ASP A 137 7.44 -2.94 -20.90
CA ASP A 137 6.50 -2.60 -19.83
C ASP A 137 7.21 -1.92 -18.63
N LYS A 138 8.52 -2.16 -18.46
CA LYS A 138 9.32 -1.48 -17.42
C LYS A 138 9.34 0.04 -17.60
N PHE A 139 9.30 0.52 -18.82
CA PHE A 139 9.55 1.93 -19.12
C PHE A 139 8.28 2.78 -19.16
N CYS A 140 7.10 2.17 -19.14
CA CYS A 140 5.84 2.90 -19.13
C CYS A 140 5.18 2.90 -17.73
N ASN A 141 4.17 3.74 -17.53
CA ASN A 141 3.41 3.82 -16.30
C ASN A 141 2.01 3.24 -16.50
N TRP A 142 1.52 2.57 -15.48
CA TRP A 142 0.21 1.97 -15.42
C TRP A 142 -0.80 3.02 -14.98
N PRO A 143 -1.73 3.45 -15.85
CA PRO A 143 -2.82 4.31 -15.42
C PRO A 143 -3.71 3.56 -14.41
N PRO A 144 -4.41 4.27 -13.50
CA PRO A 144 -5.20 3.63 -12.45
C PRO A 144 -6.14 2.53 -12.95
N LYS A 145 -6.86 2.80 -14.05
CA LYS A 145 -7.80 1.86 -14.66
C LYS A 145 -7.19 0.50 -15.03
N THR A 146 -5.92 0.46 -15.41
CA THR A 146 -5.24 -0.78 -15.83
C THR A 146 -4.34 -1.35 -14.75
N PHE A 147 -4.22 -0.68 -13.61
CA PHE A 147 -3.26 -1.02 -12.57
C PHE A 147 -3.38 -2.49 -12.12
N GLY A 148 -4.59 -2.97 -11.83
CA GLY A 148 -4.81 -4.37 -11.43
C GLY A 148 -4.34 -5.39 -12.46
N VAL A 149 -4.56 -5.13 -13.75
CA VAL A 149 -4.12 -5.99 -14.87
C VAL A 149 -2.60 -5.98 -14.99
N GLU A 150 -1.98 -4.81 -14.92
CA GLU A 150 -0.53 -4.67 -15.03
C GLU A 150 0.21 -5.28 -13.82
N LEU A 151 -0.33 -5.10 -12.62
CA LEU A 151 0.18 -5.73 -11.41
C LEU A 151 0.08 -7.26 -11.47
N GLN A 152 -1.01 -7.80 -12.04
CA GLN A 152 -1.14 -9.23 -12.28
C GLN A 152 -0.08 -9.73 -13.27
N ARG A 153 0.08 -9.06 -14.42
CA ARG A 153 1.11 -9.38 -15.42
C ARG A 153 2.50 -9.39 -14.80
N LEU A 154 2.84 -8.36 -14.01
CA LEU A 154 4.12 -8.28 -13.31
C LEU A 154 4.28 -9.46 -12.36
N THR A 155 3.28 -9.75 -11.55
CA THR A 155 3.38 -10.79 -10.52
C THR A 155 3.57 -12.18 -11.13
N GLU A 156 2.83 -12.50 -12.19
CA GLU A 156 2.98 -13.75 -12.94
C GLU A 156 4.39 -13.88 -13.55
N TRP A 157 4.93 -12.80 -14.12
CA TRP A 157 6.29 -12.79 -14.67
C TRP A 157 7.36 -12.93 -13.60
N GLN A 158 7.23 -12.26 -12.45
CA GLN A 158 8.17 -12.39 -11.33
C GLN A 158 8.20 -13.83 -10.81
N ALA A 159 7.03 -14.47 -10.70
CA ALA A 159 6.92 -15.86 -10.30
C ALA A 159 7.60 -16.80 -11.30
N ALA A 160 7.36 -16.61 -12.60
CA ALA A 160 7.93 -17.45 -13.66
C ALA A 160 9.44 -17.24 -13.85
N SER A 161 9.92 -16.00 -13.76
CA SER A 161 11.34 -15.65 -13.97
C SER A 161 12.21 -15.80 -12.73
N GLN A 162 11.60 -15.97 -11.55
CA GLN A 162 12.26 -15.89 -10.25
C GLN A 162 13.04 -14.56 -10.07
N ARG A 163 12.57 -13.49 -10.70
CA ARG A 163 13.12 -12.13 -10.59
C ARG A 163 12.13 -11.21 -9.90
N LEU A 164 12.66 -10.17 -9.28
CA LEU A 164 11.92 -9.23 -8.46
C LEU A 164 12.10 -7.83 -9.03
N MET A 165 10.99 -7.13 -9.15
CA MET A 165 10.85 -5.77 -9.63
C MET A 165 9.98 -5.01 -8.63
N TYR A 166 10.27 -3.72 -8.47
CA TYR A 166 9.54 -2.90 -7.52
C TYR A 166 8.14 -2.62 -8.05
N ASN A 167 7.06 -2.93 -7.34
CA ASN A 167 5.71 -2.57 -7.78
C ASN A 167 5.32 -1.18 -7.28
N GLU A 168 6.11 -0.18 -7.67
CA GLU A 168 5.93 1.19 -7.25
C GLU A 168 4.55 1.73 -7.64
N ILE A 169 3.93 2.41 -6.68
CA ILE A 169 2.66 3.09 -6.85
C ILE A 169 2.85 4.52 -6.39
N ILE A 170 2.55 5.47 -7.28
CA ILE A 170 2.62 6.89 -6.95
C ILE A 170 1.25 7.33 -6.47
N VAL A 171 1.20 7.82 -5.23
CA VAL A 171 0.01 8.43 -4.62
C VAL A 171 0.08 9.94 -4.78
N ASP A 172 -1.06 10.57 -5.06
CA ASP A 172 -1.20 12.03 -5.15
C ASP A 172 -0.95 12.67 -3.76
N SER A 173 0.23 13.27 -3.60
CA SER A 173 0.66 13.86 -2.32
C SER A 173 -0.17 15.08 -1.92
N PRO A 174 -0.54 16.01 -2.83
CA PRO A 174 -1.52 17.05 -2.53
C PRO A 174 -2.85 16.49 -2.00
N HIS A 175 -3.40 15.46 -2.65
CA HIS A 175 -4.64 14.81 -2.21
C HIS A 175 -4.46 14.15 -0.84
N TRP A 176 -3.32 13.49 -0.59
CA TRP A 176 -3.00 12.94 0.72
C TRP A 176 -3.04 14.02 1.80
N ARG A 177 -2.27 15.09 1.65
CA ARG A 177 -2.24 16.17 2.65
C ARG A 177 -3.62 16.78 2.89
N ALA A 178 -4.46 16.88 1.85
CA ALA A 178 -5.80 17.44 1.94
C ALA A 178 -6.84 16.54 2.66
N HIS A 179 -6.60 15.23 2.76
CA HIS A 179 -7.55 14.25 3.32
C HIS A 179 -7.08 13.65 4.66
N MET A 180 -6.22 14.36 5.38
CA MET A 180 -5.83 13.98 6.73
C MET A 180 -6.97 14.26 7.72
N PRO A 181 -7.15 13.42 8.76
CA PRO A 181 -6.40 12.18 9.03
C PRO A 181 -6.92 10.94 8.28
N ASP A 182 -8.06 11.06 7.58
CA ASP A 182 -8.84 9.92 7.06
C ASP A 182 -8.10 9.05 6.04
N ILE A 183 -7.08 9.58 5.36
CA ILE A 183 -6.29 8.81 4.40
C ILE A 183 -5.37 7.78 5.06
N ILE A 184 -4.99 7.97 6.33
CA ILE A 184 -4.19 6.98 7.07
C ILE A 184 -5.13 5.99 7.76
N GLU A 185 -4.90 4.71 7.52
CA GLU A 185 -5.65 3.64 8.18
C GLU A 185 -4.87 3.06 9.36
N GLY A 186 -3.54 3.04 9.29
CA GLY A 186 -2.69 2.59 10.38
C GLY A 186 -1.23 3.01 10.22
N ILE A 187 -0.50 3.01 11.33
CA ILE A 187 0.94 3.30 11.40
C ILE A 187 1.60 2.10 12.07
N TYR A 188 2.73 1.64 11.53
CA TYR A 188 3.45 0.47 12.04
C TYR A 188 4.95 0.75 12.21
N GLY A 189 5.55 0.07 13.18
CA GLY A 189 7.02 0.04 13.39
C GLY A 189 7.64 1.31 14.00
N ASN A 190 7.10 2.51 13.72
CA ASN A 190 7.60 3.77 14.30
C ASN A 190 6.59 4.33 15.33
N ARG A 191 6.86 4.07 16.61
CA ARG A 191 5.98 4.51 17.71
C ARG A 191 5.95 6.02 17.86
N GLN A 192 7.06 6.71 17.59
CA GLN A 192 7.11 8.17 17.67
C GLN A 192 6.19 8.81 16.63
N ALA A 193 6.27 8.39 15.36
CA ALA A 193 5.41 8.87 14.28
C ALA A 193 3.92 8.63 14.60
N HIS A 194 3.60 7.47 15.19
CA HIS A 194 2.25 7.14 15.64
C HIS A 194 1.75 8.09 16.73
N GLU A 195 2.53 8.32 17.77
CA GLU A 195 2.16 9.24 18.85
C GLU A 195 2.02 10.69 18.36
N GLU A 196 2.90 11.13 17.45
CA GLU A 196 2.80 12.45 16.80
C GLU A 196 1.52 12.59 16.00
N PHE A 197 1.15 11.56 15.22
CA PHE A 197 -0.12 11.52 14.49
C PHE A 197 -1.34 11.58 15.43
N LEU A 198 -1.34 10.77 16.50
CA LEU A 198 -2.42 10.80 17.49
C LEU A 198 -2.57 12.18 18.14
N ARG A 199 -1.45 12.82 18.51
CA ARG A 199 -1.47 14.18 19.10
C ARG A 199 -1.99 15.21 18.09
N ALA A 200 -1.52 15.17 16.85
CA ALA A 200 -1.90 16.14 15.83
C ALA A 200 -3.39 16.11 15.48
N TYR A 201 -4.02 14.92 15.51
CA TYR A 201 -5.40 14.72 15.09
C TYR A 201 -6.37 14.28 16.20
N ALA A 202 -6.01 14.43 17.47
CA ALA A 202 -6.86 14.08 18.61
C ALA A 202 -8.24 14.78 18.56
N SER A 203 -8.29 16.04 18.11
CA SER A 203 -9.53 16.80 17.93
C SER A 203 -10.46 16.25 16.84
N HIS A 204 -9.95 15.38 15.96
CA HIS A 204 -10.69 14.72 14.89
C HIS A 204 -11.12 13.29 15.27
N GLY A 205 -11.04 12.91 16.55
CA GLY A 205 -11.43 11.57 17.04
C GLY A 205 -10.40 10.47 16.75
N VAL A 206 -9.19 10.85 16.35
CA VAL A 206 -8.06 9.92 16.23
C VAL A 206 -7.55 9.57 17.63
N SER A 207 -7.49 8.28 17.94
CA SER A 207 -7.05 7.75 19.23
C SER A 207 -6.40 6.38 19.08
N THR A 208 -5.86 5.82 20.17
CA THR A 208 -5.31 4.45 20.17
C THR A 208 -6.37 3.38 19.93
N GLN A 209 -7.66 3.68 20.10
CA GLN A 209 -8.75 2.75 19.80
C GLN A 209 -9.11 2.76 18.32
N THR A 210 -9.10 3.93 17.67
CA THR A 210 -9.43 4.06 16.24
C THR A 210 -8.24 3.80 15.34
N HIS A 211 -7.04 4.17 15.78
CA HIS A 211 -5.76 3.97 15.09
C HIS A 211 -4.76 3.38 16.10
N PRO A 212 -4.90 2.09 16.47
CA PRO A 212 -3.93 1.44 17.35
C PRO A 212 -2.54 1.37 16.70
N PHE A 213 -1.49 1.30 17.51
CA PHE A 213 -0.15 1.06 16.99
C PHE A 213 -0.04 -0.37 16.47
N LEU A 214 0.52 -0.53 15.27
CA LEU A 214 0.60 -1.81 14.59
C LEU A 214 2.03 -2.37 14.61
N SER A 215 2.13 -3.69 14.70
CA SER A 215 3.33 -4.45 14.33
C SER A 215 3.14 -5.03 12.93
N PHE A 216 4.25 -5.16 12.20
CA PHE A 216 4.32 -5.83 10.90
C PHE A 216 5.36 -6.94 10.96
N ASP A 217 4.94 -8.17 10.69
CA ASP A 217 5.79 -9.35 10.62
C ASP A 217 5.91 -9.83 9.15
N PRO A 218 6.98 -9.47 8.45
CA PRO A 218 7.17 -9.89 7.06
C PRO A 218 7.44 -11.38 6.90
N SER A 219 7.67 -12.13 8.00
CA SER A 219 7.80 -13.59 7.96
C SER A 219 6.44 -14.30 8.04
N ASN A 220 5.40 -13.64 8.53
CA ASN A 220 4.05 -14.19 8.67
C ASN A 220 3.11 -13.71 7.55
N TRP A 221 3.28 -14.29 6.36
CA TRP A 221 2.46 -13.96 5.18
C TRP A 221 1.02 -14.50 5.22
N LYS A 222 0.55 -15.00 6.37
CA LYS A 222 -0.86 -15.37 6.58
C LYS A 222 -1.64 -14.23 7.26
N SER A 223 -0.99 -13.58 8.22
CA SER A 223 -1.52 -12.48 9.01
C SER A 223 -0.37 -11.57 9.44
N PRO A 224 0.16 -10.73 8.53
CA PRO A 224 1.37 -9.96 8.80
C PRO A 224 1.18 -8.81 9.79
N PHE A 225 -0.06 -8.45 10.16
CA PHE A 225 -0.33 -7.34 11.07
C PHE A 225 -0.90 -7.80 12.41
N SER A 226 -0.50 -7.14 13.49
CA SER A 226 -1.06 -7.29 14.84
C SER A 226 -1.07 -5.95 15.59
N ILE A 227 -1.85 -5.85 16.67
CA ILE A 227 -1.80 -4.70 17.58
C ILE A 227 -0.58 -4.84 18.50
N ALA A 228 0.15 -3.73 18.69
CA ALA A 228 1.48 -3.68 19.32
C ALA A 228 1.52 -2.93 20.66
#